data_AF-A0A401NML4-F1
#
_entry.id   AF-A0A401NML4-F1
#
_cell.length_a   1.000
_cell.length_b   1.000
_cell.length_c   1.000
_cell.angle_alpha   90.00
_cell.angle_beta   90.00
_cell.angle_gamma   90.00
#
_symmetry.space_group_name_H-M   'P 1'
#
loop_
_entity.id
_entity.type
_entity.pdbx_description
1 polymer ?
#
loop_
_entity_poly.entity_id
_entity_poly.type
_entity_poly.pdbx_seq_one_letter_code
_entity_poly.pdbx_strand_id
1 'polypeptide(L)'
;MCRCLIVRGGDVNSRDKQGRTALMLACENDSVETVDVLVRSGANVSLVDALGHDAGHYSMVTGNTDILQLLHLAPHRSFWNSGRLCSL
;
A
#
# COMPACT_ATOMS: atom_id res chain seq x y z
N MET A 1 13.43 7.37 -9.42
CA MET A 1 12.47 8.43 -9.82
C MET A 1 11.10 7.83 -10.10
N CYS A 2 10.27 7.53 -9.09
CA CYS A 2 8.88 7.10 -9.29
C CYS A 2 7.94 7.86 -8.36
N ARG A 3 8.05 9.20 -8.33
CA ARG A 3 7.19 10.08 -7.51
C ARG A 3 5.90 10.52 -8.23
N CYS A 4 5.56 9.89 -9.36
CA CYS A 4 4.65 10.48 -10.36
C CYS A 4 3.30 9.77 -10.53
N LEU A 5 2.78 9.02 -9.55
CA LEU A 5 1.50 8.30 -9.72
C LEU A 5 0.36 8.68 -8.78
N ILE A 6 0.51 9.68 -7.91
CA ILE A 6 -0.51 9.95 -6.87
C ILE A 6 -1.34 11.23 -7.13
N VAL A 7 -1.06 12.02 -8.16
CA VAL A 7 -1.67 13.37 -8.30
C VAL A 7 -2.85 13.44 -9.29
N ARG A 8 -3.39 12.34 -9.82
CA ARG A 8 -4.49 12.43 -10.80
C ARG A 8 -5.69 11.57 -10.51
N GLY A 9 -6.38 11.80 -9.38
CA GLY A 9 -7.79 11.46 -9.17
C GLY A 9 -8.25 10.09 -9.67
N GLY A 10 -7.32 9.15 -9.75
CA GLY A 10 -7.49 7.86 -10.39
C GLY A 10 -7.73 6.87 -9.28
N ASP A 11 -8.64 5.93 -9.52
CA ASP A 11 -8.93 4.88 -8.56
C ASP A 11 -7.63 4.26 -8.06
N VAL A 12 -7.34 4.40 -6.77
CA VAL A 12 -6.16 3.83 -6.09
C VAL A 12 -6.12 2.30 -6.27
N ASN A 13 -7.30 1.72 -6.56
CA ASN A 13 -7.54 0.31 -6.81
C ASN A 13 -7.54 -0.06 -8.29
N SER A 14 -7.11 0.85 -9.18
CA SER A 14 -6.96 0.55 -10.60
C SER A 14 -6.01 -0.62 -10.80
N ARG A 15 -6.38 -1.50 -11.72
CA ARG A 15 -5.62 -2.71 -12.06
C ARG A 15 -4.98 -2.53 -13.43
N ASP A 16 -3.71 -2.91 -13.55
CA ASP A 16 -3.01 -2.97 -14.84
C ASP A 16 -3.47 -4.21 -15.64
N LYS A 17 -2.95 -4.39 -16.86
CA LYS A 17 -3.24 -5.52 -17.75
C LYS A 17 -3.02 -6.90 -17.12
N GLN A 18 -2.12 -7.01 -16.13
CA GLN A 18 -1.89 -8.25 -15.37
C GLN A 18 -2.73 -8.33 -14.09
N GLY A 19 -3.70 -7.45 -13.89
CA GLY A 19 -4.52 -7.41 -12.68
C GLY A 19 -3.83 -6.82 -11.45
N ARG A 20 -2.59 -6.33 -11.59
CA ARG A 20 -1.81 -5.77 -10.48
C ARG A 20 -2.32 -4.38 -10.11
N THR A 21 -2.41 -4.10 -8.82
CA THR A 21 -2.77 -2.77 -8.30
C THR A 21 -1.52 -1.92 -8.09
N ALA A 22 -1.70 -0.60 -7.95
CA ALA A 22 -0.61 0.31 -7.61
C ALA A 22 0.13 -0.11 -6.33
N LEU A 23 -0.58 -0.72 -5.36
CA LEU A 23 -0.01 -1.19 -4.11
C LEU A 23 0.93 -2.39 -4.30
N MET A 24 0.57 -3.34 -5.17
CA MET A 24 1.44 -4.47 -5.49
C MET A 24 2.74 -4.01 -6.16
N LEU A 25 2.62 -3.08 -7.11
CA LEU A 25 3.78 -2.50 -7.80
C LEU A 25 4.69 -1.74 -6.83
N ALA A 26 4.11 -1.06 -5.83
CA ALA A 26 4.86 -0.38 -4.78
C ALA A 26 5.61 -1.37 -3.87
N CYS A 27 5.00 -2.53 -3.56
CA CYS A 27 5.65 -3.60 -2.81
C CYS A 27 6.77 -4.25 -3.63
N GLU A 28 6.54 -4.53 -4.92
CA GLU A 28 7.54 -5.08 -5.85
C GLU A 28 8.76 -4.15 -6.00
N ASN A 29 8.53 -2.83 -6.02
CA ASN A 29 9.59 -1.82 -6.08
C ASN A 29 10.16 -1.45 -4.70
N ASP A 30 9.76 -2.16 -3.65
CA ASP A 30 10.25 -2.01 -2.29
C ASP A 30 10.19 -0.57 -1.73
N SER A 31 9.14 0.15 -2.12
CA SER A 31 9.05 1.59 -1.91
C SER A 31 8.10 1.93 -0.77
N VAL A 32 8.63 1.89 0.46
CA VAL A 32 7.90 2.16 1.71
C VAL A 32 7.08 3.46 1.65
N GLU A 33 7.68 4.57 1.18
CA GLU A 33 6.96 5.85 1.04
C GLU A 33 5.76 5.75 0.10
N THR A 34 5.87 5.02 -1.01
CA THR A 34 4.74 4.87 -1.95
C THR A 34 3.65 3.97 -1.37
N VAL A 35 4.02 2.95 -0.60
CA VAL A 35 3.08 2.09 0.13
C VAL A 35 2.33 2.91 1.17
N ASP A 36 3.02 3.74 1.97
CA ASP A 36 2.40 4.61 2.97
C ASP A 36 1.35 5.53 2.33
N VAL A 37 1.71 6.21 1.25
CA VAL A 37 0.78 7.14 0.59
C VAL A 37 -0.41 6.40 -0.03
N LEU A 38 -0.21 5.21 -0.62
CA LEU A 38 -1.31 4.40 -1.19
C LEU A 38 -2.25 3.89 -0.09
N VAL A 39 -1.71 3.38 1.02
CA VAL A 39 -2.50 2.95 2.19
C VAL A 39 -3.30 4.12 2.75
N ARG A 40 -2.68 5.29 2.91
CA ARG A 40 -3.36 6.52 3.36
C ARG A 40 -4.43 7.01 2.38
N SER A 41 -4.25 6.74 1.09
CA SER A 41 -5.24 7.02 0.04
C SER A 41 -6.40 6.01 0.01
N GLY A 42 -6.37 4.97 0.86
CA GLY A 42 -7.42 3.95 0.94
C GLY A 42 -7.24 2.80 -0.06
N ALA A 43 -6.00 2.47 -0.42
CA ALA A 43 -5.70 1.31 -1.25
C ALA A 43 -6.23 0.01 -0.62
N ASN A 44 -6.84 -0.82 -1.45
CA ASN A 44 -7.44 -2.07 -1.02
C ASN A 44 -6.40 -3.19 -1.05
N VAL A 45 -5.90 -3.56 0.13
CA VAL A 45 -4.87 -4.61 0.31
C VAL A 45 -5.36 -6.01 -0.05
N SER A 46 -6.69 -6.21 -0.09
CA SER A 46 -7.32 -7.51 -0.37
C SER A 46 -7.39 -7.84 -1.86
N LEU A 47 -6.98 -6.94 -2.75
CA LEU A 47 -6.96 -7.21 -4.18
C LEU A 47 -5.83 -8.17 -4.52
N VAL A 48 -6.10 -9.10 -5.43
CA VAL A 48 -5.13 -10.09 -5.96
C VAL A 48 -4.88 -9.85 -7.43
N ASP A 49 -3.69 -10.13 -7.95
CA ASP A 49 -3.35 -10.01 -9.37
C ASP A 49 -3.98 -11.14 -10.23
N ALA A 50 -3.56 -11.27 -11.49
CA ALA A 50 -4.02 -12.37 -12.36
C ALA A 50 -3.48 -13.75 -11.95
N LEU A 51 -2.43 -13.81 -11.13
CA LEU A 51 -1.83 -15.04 -10.60
C LEU A 51 -2.44 -15.44 -9.25
N GLY A 52 -3.23 -14.55 -8.63
CA GLY A 52 -3.81 -14.76 -7.30
C GLY A 52 -2.93 -14.24 -6.15
N HIS A 53 -1.90 -13.45 -6.45
CA HIS A 53 -1.03 -12.84 -5.45
C HIS A 53 -1.58 -11.48 -4.99
N ASP A 54 -1.67 -11.29 -3.68
CA ASP A 54 -2.03 -10.02 -3.05
C ASP A 54 -0.79 -9.15 -2.79
N ALA A 55 -1.00 -7.90 -2.34
CA ALA A 55 0.11 -7.02 -1.96
C ALA A 55 0.99 -7.62 -0.83
N GLY A 56 0.39 -8.39 0.07
CA GLY A 56 1.11 -9.12 1.12
C GLY A 56 2.13 -10.11 0.55
N HIS A 57 1.73 -10.90 -0.45
CA HIS A 57 2.62 -11.85 -1.11
C HIS A 57 3.86 -11.16 -1.71
N TYR A 58 3.67 -10.03 -2.39
CA TYR A 58 4.80 -9.25 -2.94
C TYR A 58 5.73 -8.75 -1.84
N SER A 59 5.19 -8.25 -0.72
CA SER A 59 6.02 -7.79 0.40
C SER A 59 6.79 -8.92 1.11
N MET A 60 6.25 -10.14 1.10
CA MET A 60 6.97 -11.33 1.57
C MET A 60 8.11 -11.71 0.61
N VAL A 61 7.88 -11.61 -0.69
CA VAL A 61 8.89 -11.91 -1.71
C VAL A 61 10.05 -10.92 -1.67
N THR A 62 9.78 -9.63 -1.43
CA THR A 62 10.85 -8.64 -1.25
C THR A 62 11.57 -8.79 0.09
N GLY A 63 10.94 -9.42 1.09
CA GLY A 63 11.50 -9.64 2.42
C GLY A 63 11.50 -8.39 3.30
N ASN A 64 10.82 -7.32 2.88
CA ASN A 64 10.79 -6.07 3.61
C ASN A 64 9.70 -6.07 4.68
N THR A 65 10.14 -6.26 5.92
CA THR A 65 9.29 -6.30 7.10
C THR A 65 8.56 -5.00 7.33
N ASP A 66 9.12 -3.86 6.93
CA ASP A 66 8.49 -2.54 7.08
C ASP A 66 7.23 -2.41 6.22
N ILE A 67 7.29 -2.88 4.96
CA ILE A 67 6.14 -2.88 4.05
C ILE A 67 5.07 -3.85 4.56
N LEU A 68 5.48 -5.03 5.01
CA LEU A 68 4.58 -5.99 5.66
C LEU A 68 3.90 -5.39 6.88
N GLN A 69 4.64 -4.68 7.73
CA GLN A 69 4.08 -4.00 8.89
C GLN A 69 3.08 -2.91 8.48
N LEU A 70 3.39 -2.08 7.48
CA LEU A 70 2.46 -1.07 6.98
C LEU A 70 1.16 -1.68 6.44
N LEU A 71 1.24 -2.79 5.70
CA LEU A 71 0.08 -3.52 5.20
C LEU A 71 -0.74 -4.15 6.34
N HIS A 72 -0.09 -4.68 7.37
CA HIS A 72 -0.74 -5.26 8.55
C HIS A 72 -1.39 -4.19 9.44
N LEU A 73 -0.82 -2.99 9.48
CA LEU A 73 -1.36 -1.84 10.21
C LEU A 73 -2.54 -1.17 9.47
N ALA A 74 -2.61 -1.28 8.13
CA ALA A 74 -3.68 -0.74 7.31
C ALA A 74 -5.12 -1.15 7.71
N PRO A 75 -5.44 -2.43 8.04
CA PRO A 75 -6.76 -2.81 8.52
C PRO A 75 -7.06 -2.33 9.95
N HIS A 76 -6.04 -2.12 10.78
CA HIS A 76 -6.17 -1.54 12.13
C HIS A 76 -6.13 -0.01 12.06
N ARG A 77 -7.20 0.59 11.50
CA ARG A 77 -7.49 2.03 11.41
C ARG A 77 -7.61 2.78 12.77
N SER A 78 -6.99 2.31 13.84
CA SER A 78 -6.97 2.98 15.14
C SER A 78 -5.67 3.72 15.46
N PHE A 79 -4.56 3.47 14.75
CA PHE A 79 -3.27 4.09 15.13
C PHE A 79 -2.98 5.45 14.46
N TRP A 80 -3.49 5.70 13.25
CA TRP A 80 -3.21 6.93 12.50
C TRP A 80 -4.15 8.10 12.81
N ASN A 81 -5.17 7.90 13.66
CA ASN A 81 -6.00 9.00 14.15
C ASN A 81 -5.55 9.57 15.51
N SER A 82 -4.33 9.23 15.96
CA SER A 82 -3.76 9.80 17.19
C SER A 82 -2.98 11.08 16.91
N GLY A 83 -3.69 12.06 16.34
CA GLY A 83 -3.51 13.48 16.64
C GLY A 83 -4.21 13.86 17.96
N ARG A 84 -4.18 12.99 18.97
CA ARG A 84 -4.63 13.25 20.36
C ARG A 84 -3.60 12.55 21.25
N LEU A 85 -2.75 13.19 22.06
CA LEU A 85 -2.82 14.47 22.72
C LEU A 85 -1.39 15.05 22.85
N CYS A 86 -1.10 16.13 22.14
CA CYS A 86 -0.37 17.23 22.76
C CYS A 86 -1.38 17.97 23.65
N SER A 87 -1.47 17.62 24.93
CA SER A 87 -1.98 18.52 25.97
C SER A 87 -1.72 17.91 27.35
N LEU A 88 -0.70 18.47 28.01
CA LEU A 88 -0.40 18.51 29.45
C LEU A 88 -0.18 17.18 30.19
#